data_AF-A0A382L5D0-F1
#
_entry.id   AF-A0A382L5D0-F1
#
_cell.length_a   1.000
_cell.length_b   1.000
_cell.length_c   1.000
_cell.angle_alpha   90.00
_cell.angle_beta   90.00
_cell.angle_gamma   90.00
#
_symmetry.space_group_name_H-M   'P 1'
#
loop_
_entity.id
_entity.type
_entity.pdbx_description
1 polymer ?
#
loop_
_entity_poly.entity_id
_entity_poly.type
_entity_poly.pdbx_seq_one_letter_code
_entity_poly.pdbx_strand_id
1 'polypeptide(L)'
;MIAILGLIAPFIFPAFKLQISIMWILIILSLTWDVQGGQMGYNTFGNILFFGLGMYICSSFQIGLFFPLAEWTASGGEKTFVHTPPQYFQGLVVGLILAGIIPALVAAFIGYGILGLRGHYFAICTLGLGIAAGE
;
A
#
# COMPACT_ATOMS: atom_id res chain seq x y z
N MET A 1 -0.99 -28.75 19.81
CA MET A 1 -0.07 -29.91 19.98
C MET A 1 1.40 -29.52 19.76
N ILE A 2 1.72 -28.80 18.68
CA ILE A 2 3.11 -28.36 18.35
C ILE A 2 3.73 -27.40 19.37
N ALA A 3 2.95 -26.45 19.92
CA ALA A 3 3.46 -25.48 20.91
C ALA A 3 3.92 -26.14 22.23
N ILE A 4 3.24 -27.21 22.66
CA ILE A 4 3.57 -27.94 23.89
C ILE A 4 4.88 -28.73 23.72
N LEU A 5 5.04 -29.40 22.57
CA LEU A 5 6.30 -30.07 22.21
C LEU A 5 7.45 -29.07 22.10
N GLY A 6 7.18 -27.88 21.57
CA GLY A 6 8.11 -26.76 21.47
C GLY A 6 8.69 -26.27 22.78
N LEU A 7 7.86 -26.19 23.82
CA LEU A 7 8.25 -25.70 25.14
C LEU A 7 9.06 -26.74 25.92
N ILE A 8 8.80 -28.02 25.69
CA ILE A 8 9.40 -29.13 26.43
C ILE A 8 10.69 -29.64 25.74
N ALA A 9 10.80 -29.52 24.41
CA ALA A 9 11.96 -29.95 23.63
C ALA A 9 13.34 -29.40 24.11
N PRO A 10 13.49 -28.14 24.56
CA PRO A 10 14.76 -27.62 25.07
C PRO A 10 15.21 -28.27 26.39
N PHE A 11 14.26 -28.83 27.14
CA PHE A 11 14.51 -29.50 28.43
C PHE A 11 14.86 -30.98 28.25
N ILE A 12 14.30 -31.64 27.23
CA ILE A 12 14.60 -33.04 26.90
C ILE A 12 15.95 -33.16 26.15
N PHE A 13 16.31 -32.17 25.33
CA PHE A 13 17.53 -32.19 24.51
C PHE A 13 18.47 -31.02 24.83
N PRO A 14 19.17 -31.04 25.98
CA PRO A 14 19.97 -29.91 26.45
C PRO A 14 21.19 -29.59 25.57
N ALA A 15 21.66 -30.53 24.75
CA ALA A 15 22.75 -30.31 23.80
C ALA A 15 22.36 -29.45 22.59
N PHE A 16 21.07 -29.41 22.24
CA PHE A 16 20.57 -28.72 21.03
C PHE A 16 19.82 -27.42 21.34
N LYS A 17 19.91 -26.91 22.58
CA LYS A 17 19.17 -25.69 23.00
C LYS A 17 19.37 -24.52 22.05
N LEU A 18 20.61 -24.26 21.64
CA LEU A 18 20.93 -23.13 20.77
C LEU A 18 20.33 -23.29 19.37
N GLN A 19 20.35 -24.51 18.82
CA GLN A 19 19.79 -24.83 17.52
C GLN A 19 18.25 -24.74 17.54
N ILE A 20 17.62 -25.21 18.61
CA ILE A 20 16.17 -25.10 18.84
C ILE A 20 15.75 -23.64 19.02
N SER A 21 16.52 -22.82 19.75
CA SER A 21 16.24 -21.37 19.90
C SER A 21 16.31 -20.61 18.58
N ILE A 22 17.32 -20.87 17.75
CA ILE A 22 17.42 -20.24 16.41
C ILE A 22 16.23 -20.67 15.53
N MET A 23 15.87 -21.96 15.56
CA MET A 23 14.70 -22.44 14.83
C MET A 23 13.41 -21.73 15.26
N TRP A 24 13.19 -21.54 16.57
CA TRP A 24 12.02 -20.80 17.08
C TRP A 24 11.99 -19.35 16.61
N ILE A 25 13.13 -18.65 16.62
CA ILE A 25 13.22 -17.28 16.10
C ILE A 25 12.85 -17.23 14.62
N LEU A 26 13.36 -18.16 13.82
CA LEU A 26 13.07 -18.23 12.38
C LEU A 26 11.60 -18.57 12.09
N ILE A 27 10.96 -19.42 12.90
CA ILE A 27 9.53 -19.72 12.82
C ILE A 27 8.70 -18.47 13.10
N ILE A 28 9.02 -17.72 14.16
CA ILE A 28 8.32 -16.47 14.49
C ILE A 28 8.49 -15.46 13.36
N LEU A 29 9.72 -15.29 12.85
CA LEU A 29 10.00 -14.41 11.72
C LEU A 29 9.17 -14.77 10.48
N SER A 30 9.12 -16.06 10.13
CA SER A 30 8.33 -16.56 9.00
C SER A 30 6.84 -16.34 9.20
N LEU A 31 6.32 -16.52 10.42
CA LEU A 31 4.90 -16.30 10.73
C LEU A 31 4.56 -14.81 10.73
N THR A 32 5.44 -13.94 11.25
CA THR A 32 5.26 -12.49 11.15
C THR A 32 5.20 -12.06 9.69
N TRP A 33 6.05 -12.63 8.83
CA TRP A 33 6.02 -12.37 7.40
C TRP A 33 4.78 -12.95 6.70
N ASP A 34 4.34 -14.15 7.06
CA ASP A 34 3.12 -14.74 6.51
C ASP A 34 1.88 -13.93 6.91
N VAL A 35 1.82 -13.47 8.16
CA VAL A 35 0.72 -12.66 8.66
C VAL A 35 0.74 -11.25 8.06
N GLN A 36 1.89 -10.57 8.03
CA GLN A 36 1.98 -9.23 7.43
C GLN A 36 1.89 -9.31 5.91
N GLY A 37 2.75 -10.09 5.27
CA GLY A 37 2.93 -10.23 3.82
C GLY A 37 1.84 -11.02 3.09
N GLY A 38 1.21 -12.00 3.73
CA GLY A 38 0.29 -12.95 3.09
C GLY A 38 -1.15 -12.86 3.56
N GLN A 39 -1.42 -13.13 4.85
CA GLN A 39 -2.75 -13.41 5.40
C GLN A 39 -3.52 -12.18 5.85
N MET A 40 -2.88 -11.18 6.46
CA MET A 40 -3.58 -9.91 6.71
C MET A 40 -3.90 -9.19 5.41
N GLY A 41 -3.28 -9.62 4.29
CA GLY A 41 -3.29 -8.90 3.04
C GLY A 41 -2.93 -7.48 3.36
N TYR A 42 -1.62 -7.16 3.49
CA TYR A 42 -1.16 -5.77 3.42
C TYR A 42 -2.12 -5.09 2.47
N ASN A 43 -2.79 -4.05 2.95
CA ASN A 43 -3.59 -3.21 2.11
C ASN A 43 -2.60 -2.82 1.00
N THR A 44 -2.68 -3.52 -0.14
CA THR A 44 -1.44 -3.85 -0.86
C THR A 44 -0.81 -2.53 -1.26
N PHE A 45 0.51 -2.44 -1.38
CA PHE A 45 1.12 -1.22 -1.91
C PHE A 45 0.32 -0.69 -3.11
N GLY A 46 -0.15 -1.60 -3.97
CA GLY A 46 -1.07 -1.27 -5.04
C GLY A 46 -2.47 -0.82 -4.59
N ASN A 47 -3.11 -1.48 -3.62
CA ASN A 47 -4.44 -1.11 -3.17
C ASN A 47 -4.47 0.29 -2.52
N ILE A 48 -3.65 0.61 -1.51
CA ILE A 48 -3.70 1.93 -0.86
C ILE A 48 -3.21 3.02 -1.83
N LEU A 49 -2.07 2.82 -2.48
CA LEU A 49 -1.47 3.86 -3.31
C LEU A 49 -2.35 4.18 -4.53
N PHE A 50 -2.79 3.16 -5.28
CA PHE A 50 -3.59 3.42 -6.49
C PHE A 50 -5.02 3.82 -6.15
N PHE A 51 -5.59 3.35 -5.04
CA PHE A 51 -6.89 3.85 -4.54
C PHE A 51 -6.79 5.30 -4.09
N GLY A 52 -5.78 5.66 -3.30
CA GLY A 52 -5.51 7.02 -2.84
C GLY A 52 -5.24 7.98 -4.00
N LEU A 53 -4.40 7.57 -4.95
CA LEU A 53 -4.12 8.32 -6.17
C LEU A 53 -5.40 8.54 -7.00
N GLY A 54 -6.20 7.49 -7.19
CA GLY A 54 -7.49 7.59 -7.90
C GLY A 54 -8.46 8.56 -7.24
N MET A 55 -8.63 8.48 -5.92
CA MET A 55 -9.48 9.40 -5.16
C MET A 55 -9.00 10.84 -5.26
N TYR A 56 -7.69 11.08 -5.11
CA TYR A 56 -7.12 12.42 -5.16
C TYR A 56 -7.25 13.05 -6.56
N ILE A 57 -7.03 12.26 -7.62
CA ILE A 57 -7.21 12.70 -9.01
C ILE A 57 -8.68 13.01 -9.28
N CYS A 58 -9.62 12.15 -8.87
CA CYS A 58 -11.04 12.37 -9.06
C CYS A 58 -11.48 13.70 -8.40
N SER A 59 -11.14 13.88 -7.13
CA SER A 59 -11.44 15.10 -6.36
C SER A 59 -10.79 16.35 -6.97
N SER A 60 -9.51 16.24 -7.37
CA SER A 60 -8.77 17.36 -7.95
C SER A 60 -9.34 17.81 -9.29
N PHE A 61 -9.73 16.89 -10.18
CA PHE A 61 -10.34 17.26 -11.46
C PHE A 61 -11.78 17.74 -11.31
N GLN A 62 -12.52 17.17 -10.36
CA GLN A 62 -13.88 17.62 -10.04
C GLN A 62 -13.90 19.09 -9.59
N ILE A 63 -12.90 19.50 -8.81
CA ILE A 63 -12.76 20.88 -8.30
C ILE A 63 -12.04 21.78 -9.33
N GLY A 64 -10.95 21.29 -9.91
CA GLY A 64 -10.05 22.03 -10.81
C GLY A 64 -10.65 22.44 -12.15
N LEU A 65 -11.75 21.81 -12.58
CA LEU A 65 -12.48 22.21 -13.78
C LEU A 65 -13.23 23.55 -13.64
N PHE A 66 -13.58 23.93 -12.40
CA PHE A 66 -14.43 25.09 -12.13
C PHE A 66 -13.79 26.10 -11.19
N PHE A 67 -12.81 25.68 -10.39
CA PHE A 67 -12.14 26.50 -9.40
C PHE A 67 -10.62 26.34 -9.47
N PRO A 68 -9.84 27.39 -9.14
CA PRO A 68 -8.39 27.30 -9.12
C PRO A 68 -7.92 26.32 -8.05
N LEU A 69 -7.25 25.24 -8.48
CA LEU A 69 -6.78 24.17 -7.61
C LEU A 69 -5.81 24.67 -6.52
N ALA A 70 -5.00 25.69 -6.85
CA ALA A 70 -4.07 26.32 -5.93
C ALA A 70 -4.78 26.98 -4.71
N GLU A 71 -6.00 27.47 -4.88
CA GLU A 71 -6.79 28.01 -3.76
C GLU A 71 -7.42 26.91 -2.91
N TRP A 72 -7.73 25.75 -3.50
CA TRP A 72 -8.23 24.58 -2.77
C TRP A 72 -7.13 23.90 -1.94
N THR A 73 -5.87 23.92 -2.40
CA THR A 73 -4.71 23.35 -1.69
C THR A 73 -4.07 24.31 -0.67
N ALA A 74 -4.43 25.59 -0.69
CA ALA A 74 -3.91 26.57 0.27
C ALA A 74 -4.47 26.30 1.68
N SER A 75 -3.61 26.35 2.71
CA SER A 75 -3.96 26.03 4.11
C SER A 75 -4.80 27.10 4.82
N GLY A 76 -5.68 27.82 4.11
CA GLY A 76 -6.34 29.04 4.59
C GLY A 76 -7.87 29.00 4.46
N GLY A 77 -8.54 28.48 5.49
CA GLY A 77 -9.97 28.70 5.81
C GLY A 77 -11.00 28.13 4.82
N GLU A 78 -12.16 27.73 5.32
CA GLU A 78 -13.27 27.18 4.52
C GLU A 78 -13.75 28.17 3.44
N LYS A 79 -13.22 28.03 2.23
CA LYS A 79 -13.84 28.59 1.03
C LYS A 79 -14.87 27.60 0.52
N THR A 80 -16.15 27.93 0.67
CA THR A 80 -17.25 27.09 0.22
C THR A 80 -17.33 27.13 -1.31
N PHE A 81 -16.73 26.13 -1.96
CA PHE A 81 -16.87 25.91 -3.40
C PHE A 81 -18.27 25.36 -3.69
N VAL A 82 -19.23 26.26 -3.92
CA VAL A 82 -20.60 25.87 -4.26
C VAL A 82 -20.65 25.51 -5.74
N HIS A 83 -20.70 24.21 -6.03
CA HIS A 83 -20.95 23.71 -7.38
C HIS A 83 -22.44 23.79 -7.72
N THR A 84 -22.77 24.24 -8.93
CA THR A 84 -24.13 24.01 -9.46
C THR A 84 -24.28 22.52 -9.82
N PRO A 85 -25.49 21.93 -9.76
CA PRO A 85 -25.71 20.52 -10.08
C PRO A 85 -25.08 20.05 -11.40
N PRO A 86 -25.18 20.77 -12.53
CA PRO A 86 -24.54 20.33 -13.77
C PRO A 86 -23.00 20.33 -13.70
N GLN A 87 -22.40 21.29 -13.01
CA GLN A 87 -20.94 21.37 -12.85
C GLN A 87 -20.42 20.22 -11.98
N TYR A 88 -21.16 19.85 -10.92
CA TYR A 88 -20.81 18.72 -10.07
C TYR A 88 -20.75 17.40 -10.86
N PHE A 89 -21.79 17.08 -11.63
CA PHE A 89 -21.83 15.83 -12.40
C PHE A 89 -20.82 15.81 -13.55
N GLN A 90 -20.59 16.94 -14.22
CA GLN A 90 -19.56 17.02 -15.26
C GLN A 90 -18.15 16.83 -14.69
N GLY A 91 -17.84 17.47 -13.56
CA GLY A 91 -16.58 17.31 -12.86
C GLY A 91 -16.36 15.88 -12.36
N LEU A 92 -17.41 15.26 -11.81
CA LEU A 92 -17.37 13.88 -11.34
C LEU A 92 -17.12 12.87 -12.47
N VAL A 93 -17.80 13.03 -13.61
CA VAL A 93 -17.63 12.10 -14.75
C VAL A 93 -16.22 12.21 -15.33
N VAL A 94 -15.73 13.43 -15.54
CA VAL A 94 -14.35 13.65 -16.04
C VAL A 94 -13.33 13.15 -15.02
N GLY A 95 -13.53 13.47 -13.74
CA GLY A 95 -12.68 13.02 -12.63
C GLY A 95 -12.63 11.50 -12.53
N LEU A 96 -13.75 10.79 -12.69
CA LEU A 96 -13.83 9.33 -12.63
C LEU A 96 -13.10 8.66 -13.81
N ILE A 97 -13.25 9.20 -15.01
CA ILE A 97 -12.53 8.68 -16.20
C ILE A 97 -11.02 8.82 -15.99
N LEU A 98 -10.57 10.00 -15.57
CA LEU A 98 -9.15 10.26 -15.34
C LEU A 98 -8.59 9.47 -14.15
N ALA A 99 -9.39 9.27 -13.10
CA ALA A 99 -9.05 8.44 -11.94
C ALA A 99 -8.94 6.94 -12.29
N GLY A 100 -9.58 6.48 -13.36
CA GLY A 100 -9.35 5.12 -13.88
C GLY A 100 -8.06 5.01 -14.71
N ILE A 101 -7.80 6.00 -15.56
CA ILE A 101 -6.69 5.95 -16.53
C ILE A 101 -5.34 6.25 -15.89
N ILE A 102 -5.23 7.33 -15.11
CA ILE A 102 -3.94 7.81 -14.61
C ILE A 102 -3.30 6.81 -13.63
N PRO A 103 -4.00 6.26 -12.63
CA PRO A 103 -3.43 5.24 -11.75
C PRO A 103 -3.02 3.97 -12.51
N ALA A 104 -3.76 3.58 -13.55
CA ALA A 104 -3.39 2.43 -14.40
C ALA A 104 -2.09 2.69 -15.18
N LEU A 105 -1.88 3.90 -15.69
CA LEU A 105 -0.64 4.31 -16.34
C LEU A 105 0.55 4.35 -15.37
N VAL A 106 0.34 4.89 -14.17
CA VAL A 106 1.38 4.91 -13.11
C VAL A 106 1.72 3.48 -12.68
N ALA A 107 0.73 2.61 -12.51
CA ALA A 107 0.93 1.20 -12.21
C ALA A 107 1.71 0.47 -13.32
N ALA A 108 1.40 0.74 -14.60
CA ALA A 108 2.12 0.16 -15.72
C ALA A 108 3.59 0.62 -15.77
N PHE A 109 3.84 1.90 -15.52
CA PHE A 109 5.20 2.46 -15.51
C PHE A 109 6.06 1.90 -14.37
N ILE A 110 5.52 1.90 -13.15
CA ILE A 110 6.19 1.33 -11.98
C ILE A 110 6.36 -0.19 -12.13
N GLY A 111 5.31 -0.88 -12.57
CA GLY A 111 5.29 -2.32 -12.78
C GLY A 111 6.31 -2.79 -13.81
N TYR A 112 6.52 -2.03 -14.90
CA TYR A 112 7.55 -2.35 -15.89
C TYR A 112 8.96 -2.37 -15.27
N GLY A 113 9.28 -1.43 -14.39
CA GLY A 113 10.57 -1.40 -13.68
C GLY A 113 10.73 -2.55 -12.68
N ILE A 114 9.65 -2.90 -11.97
CA ILE A 114 9.70 -3.90 -10.90
C ILE A 114 9.70 -5.34 -11.46
N LEU A 115 8.93 -5.62 -12.51
CA LEU A 115 8.84 -6.96 -13.12
C LEU A 115 10.15 -7.40 -13.79
N GLY A 116 11.08 -6.48 -14.05
CA GLY A 116 12.43 -6.81 -14.52
C GLY A 116 13.34 -7.42 -13.45
N LEU A 117 12.98 -7.32 -12.16
CA LEU A 117 13.79 -7.78 -11.03
C LEU A 117 13.43 -9.22 -10.64
N ARG A 118 14.45 -10.04 -10.34
CA ARG A 118 14.25 -11.46 -9.96
C ARG A 118 14.40 -11.68 -8.45
N GLY A 119 13.56 -12.55 -7.91
CA GLY A 119 13.68 -13.09 -6.55
C GLY A 119 13.72 -12.00 -5.47
N HIS A 120 14.78 -11.99 -4.67
CA HIS A 120 14.94 -11.08 -3.52
C HIS A 120 14.96 -9.59 -3.91
N TYR A 121 15.46 -9.25 -5.10
CA TYR A 121 15.52 -7.86 -5.57
C TYR A 121 14.13 -7.26 -5.83
N PHE A 122 13.17 -8.09 -6.26
CA PHE A 122 11.78 -7.69 -6.43
C PHE A 122 11.17 -7.30 -5.07
N ALA A 123 11.33 -8.16 -4.06
CA ALA A 123 10.80 -7.92 -2.72
C ALA A 123 11.39 -6.67 -2.05
N ILE A 124 12.70 -6.44 -2.21
CA ILE A 124 13.37 -5.24 -1.66
C ILE A 124 12.87 -3.97 -2.37
N CYS A 125 12.71 -4.02 -3.69
CA CYS A 125 12.25 -2.86 -4.47
C CYS A 125 10.79 -2.48 -4.13
N THR A 126 9.90 -3.47 -3.96
CA THR A 126 8.52 -3.23 -3.52
C THR A 126 8.44 -2.66 -2.10
N LEU A 127 9.34 -3.08 -1.19
CA LEU A 127 9.43 -2.53 0.16
C LEU A 127 9.93 -1.08 0.16
N GLY A 128 10.97 -0.78 -0.62
CA GLY A 128 11.50 0.58 -0.75
C GLY A 128 10.48 1.55 -1.36
N LEU A 129 9.68 1.07 -2.31
CA LEU A 129 8.60 1.86 -2.91
C LEU A 129 7.47 2.15 -1.91
N GLY A 130 7.12 1.19 -1.04
CA GLY A 130 6.16 1.43 0.05
C GLY A 130 6.61 2.53 1.01
N ILE A 131 7.88 2.48 1.46
CA ILE A 131 8.43 3.55 2.32
C ILE A 131 8.44 4.90 1.61
N ALA A 132 8.81 4.93 0.32
CA ALA A 132 8.82 6.18 -0.47
C ALA A 132 7.42 6.75 -0.69
N ALA A 133 6.39 5.90 -0.71
CA ALA A 133 5.00 6.29 -0.78
C ALA A 133 4.42 6.74 0.58
N GLY A 134 5.18 6.60 1.67
CA GLY A 134 4.74 6.95 3.02
C GLY A 134 3.91 5.87 3.71
N GLU A 135 4.05 4.61 3.29
CA GLU A 135 3.44 3.43 3.91
C GLU A 135 4.37 2.74 4.93
#